data_AF-A0A4R3N8Y0-F1
#
_entry.id   AF-A0A4R3N8Y0-F1
#
_cell.length_a   1.000
_cell.length_b   1.000
_cell.length_c   1.000
_cell.angle_alpha   90.00
_cell.angle_beta   90.00
_cell.angle_gamma   90.00
#
_symmetry.space_group_name_H-M   'P 1'
#
loop_
_entity.id
_entity.type
_entity.pdbx_description
1 polymer ?
#
loop_
_entity_poly.entity_id
_entity_poly.type
_entity_poly.pdbx_seq_one_letter_code
_entity_poly.pdbx_strand_id
1 'polypeptide(L)' 'MGRVIHLVKEFLKVLIIFMVCTIFFYYGLRLMHEEYENFHRYDRPEGRAIKVFDQNDGNLLDRLSIFFRLGE' A
#
# COMPACT_ATOMS: atom_id res chain seq x y z
N MET A 1 40.12 17.47 12.29
CA MET A 1 39.79 16.48 11.24
C MET A 1 39.41 15.09 11.78
N GLY A 2 40.15 14.49 12.73
CA GLY A 2 39.86 13.13 13.22
C GLY A 2 38.46 12.87 13.81
N ARG A 3 37.83 13.87 14.43
CA ARG A 3 36.49 13.75 15.03
C ARG A 3 35.39 13.53 13.99
N VAL A 4 35.50 14.18 12.83
CA VAL A 4 34.55 14.05 11.71
C VAL A 4 34.67 12.66 11.08
N ILE A 5 35.89 12.13 10.96
CA ILE A 5 36.14 10.79 10.41
C ILE A 5 35.50 9.71 11.28
N HIS A 6 35.54 9.87 12.60
CA HIS A 6 34.86 8.95 13.52
C HIS A 6 33.34 8.99 13.36
N LEU A 7 32.75 10.18 13.25
CA LEU A 7 31.31 10.34 13.05
C LEU A 7 30.83 9.73 11.72
N VAL A 8 31.59 9.94 10.64
CA VAL A 8 31.29 9.36 9.33
C VAL A 8 31.36 7.84 9.37
N LYS A 9 32.33 7.26 10.09
CA LYS A 9 32.46 5.81 10.24
C LYS A 9 31.28 5.18 10.97
N GLU A 10 30.83 5.80 12.06
CA GLU A 10 29.65 5.33 12.81
C GLU A 10 28.37 5.45 11.99
N PHE A 11 28.19 6.56 11.28
CA PHE A 11 27.06 6.73 10.36
C PHE A 11 27.06 5.70 9.23
N LEU A 12 28.23 5.43 8.64
CA LEU A 12 28.36 4.42 7.58
C LEU A 12 28.02 3.02 8.09
N LYS A 13 28.41 2.67 9.32
CA LYS A 13 28.05 1.40 9.96
C LYS A 13 26.54 1.25 10.10
N VAL A 14 25.86 2.30 10.58
CA VAL A 14 24.39 2.30 10.72
C VAL A 14 23.72 2.21 9.35
N LEU A 15 24.24 2.92 8.34
CA LEU A 15 23.72 2.91 6.98
C LEU A 15 23.83 1.52 6.34
N ILE A 16 24.93 0.80 6.55
CA ILE A 16 25.08 -0.58 6.07
C ILE A 16 24.05 -1.51 6.75
N ILE A 17 23.89 -1.42 8.07
CA ILE A 17 22.90 -2.21 8.81
C ILE A 17 21.49 -1.92 8.31
N PHE A 18 21.16 -0.64 8.09
CA PHE A 18 19.89 -0.21 7.53
C PHE A 18 19.66 -0.81 6.14
N MET A 19 20.64 -0.73 5.25
CA MET A 19 20.54 -1.26 3.89
C MET A 19 20.30 -2.78 3.88
N VAL A 20 21.02 -3.53 4.72
CA VAL A 20 20.80 -4.99 4.86
C VAL A 20 19.38 -5.28 5.37
N CYS A 21 18.92 -4.52 6.37
CA CYS A 21 17.56 -4.62 6.88
C CYS A 21 16.52 -4.33 5.79
N THR A 22 16.70 -3.25 5.01
CA THR A 22 15.80 -2.90 3.90
C THR A 22 15.74 -4.00 2.85
N ILE A 23 16.88 -4.59 2.48
CA ILE A 23 16.94 -5.67 1.50
C ILE A 23 16.23 -6.91 2.04
N PHE A 24 16.47 -7.28 3.30
CA PHE A 24 15.81 -8.41 3.95
C PHE A 24 14.28 -8.23 3.98
N PHE A 25 13.80 -7.05 4.36
CA PHE A 25 12.38 -6.73 4.33
C PHE A 25 11.80 -6.74 2.92
N TYR A 26 12.51 -6.21 1.92
CA TYR A 26 12.05 -6.21 0.53
C TYR A 26 11.83 -7.63 0.02
N TYR A 27 12.76 -8.54 0.27
CA TYR A 27 12.59 -9.94 -0.11
C TYR A 27 11.47 -10.64 0.69
N GLY A 28 11.35 -10.34 1.99
CA GLY A 28 10.26 -10.87 2.81
C GLY A 28 8.88 -10.42 2.32
N LEU A 29 8.74 -9.13 1.99
CA LEU A 29 7.51 -8.58 1.40
C LEU A 29 7.24 -9.14 0.01
N ARG A 30 8.28 -9.31 -0.82
CA ARG A 30 8.13 -9.90 -2.15
C ARG A 30 7.63 -11.34 -2.08
N LEU A 31 8.16 -12.14 -1.15
CA LEU A 31 7.71 -13.52 -0.91
C LEU A 31 6.24 -13.54 -0.47
N MET A 32 5.84 -12.64 0.43
CA MET A 32 4.44 -12.50 0.85
C MET A 32 3.53 -12.02 -0.29
N HIS A 33 4.04 -11.16 -1.18
CA HIS A 33 3.30 -10.62 -2.31
C HIS A 33 3.04 -11.67 -3.40
N GLU A 34 4.00 -12.57 -3.65
CA GLU A 34 3.87 -13.67 -4.61
C GLU A 34 2.72 -14.63 -4.22
N GLU A 35 2.48 -14.79 -2.92
CA GLU A 35 1.33 -15.55 -2.41
C GLU A 35 -0.01 -14.80 -2.62
N TYR A 36 0.02 -13.47 -2.58
CA TYR A 36 -1.18 -12.64 -2.73
C TYR A 36 -1.66 -12.55 -4.19
N GLU A 37 -0.74 -12.48 -5.16
CA GLU A 37 -1.11 -12.49 -6.60
C GLU A 37 -1.79 -13.80 -7.00
N ASN A 38 -1.44 -14.92 -6.38
CA ASN A 38 -2.07 -16.21 -6.65
C ASN A 38 -3.48 -16.33 -6.05
N PHE A 39 -3.87 -15.47 -5.10
CA PHE A 39 -5.09 -15.70 -4.32
C PHE A 39 -6.36 -15.03 -4.87
N HIS A 40 -6.29 -14.05 -5.77
CA HIS A 40 -7.49 -13.39 -6.29
C HIS A 40 -7.40 -13.04 -7.78
N ARG A 41 -7.38 -14.06 -8.64
CA ARG A 41 -7.98 -13.89 -9.96
C ARG A 41 -9.48 -13.83 -9.75
N TYR A 42 -10.04 -12.62 -9.67
CA TYR A 42 -11.48 -12.39 -9.56
C TYR A 42 -12.20 -13.34 -10.53
N ASP A 43 -12.94 -14.29 -9.98
CA ASP A 43 -13.88 -15.05 -10.79
C ASP A 43 -14.79 -14.05 -11.47
N ARG A 44 -14.93 -14.17 -12.80
CA ARG A 44 -15.76 -13.25 -13.58
C ARG A 44 -17.13 -13.22 -12.92
N PRO A 45 -17.68 -12.03 -12.62
CA PRO A 45 -18.99 -11.95 -12.00
C PRO A 45 -20.01 -12.63 -12.94
N GLU A 46 -20.61 -13.74 -12.51
CA GLU A 46 -21.69 -14.43 -13.24
C GLU A 46 -23.04 -13.69 -13.11
N GLY A 47 -23.00 -12.36 -13.07
CA GLY A 47 -24.15 -11.49 -12.90
C GLY A 47 -24.29 -10.54 -14.07
N ARG A 48 -25.49 -10.44 -14.63
CA ARG A 48 -25.86 -9.44 -15.64
C ARG A 48 -25.48 -8.06 -15.09
N ALA A 49 -24.50 -7.39 -15.71
CA ALA A 49 -24.07 -6.07 -15.28
C ALA A 49 -25.24 -5.08 -15.40
N ILE A 50 -25.88 -4.77 -14.27
CA ILE A 50 -26.95 -3.77 -14.24
C ILE A 50 -26.26 -2.41 -14.16
N LYS A 51 -26.26 -1.70 -15.28
CA LYS A 51 -25.77 -0.32 -15.34
C LYS A 51 -26.77 0.56 -14.57
N VAL A 52 -26.44 0.86 -13.32
CA VAL A 52 -27.21 1.78 -12.48
C VAL A 52 -27.00 3.19 -13.01
N PHE A 53 -27.89 3.63 -13.89
CA PHE A 53 -28.06 5.04 -14.15
C PHE A 53 -29.01 5.57 -13.09
N ASP A 54 -28.47 6.17 -12.04
CA ASP A 54 -29.23 7.12 -11.24
C ASP A 54 -28.79 8.53 -11.66
N GLN A 55 -29.54 9.11 -12.59
CA GLN A 55 -29.50 10.55 -12.81
C GLN A 55 -30.26 11.19 -11.67
N ASN A 56 -29.60 11.31 -10.52
CA ASN A 56 -30.06 12.22 -9.50
C ASN A 56 -28.94 13.23 -9.26
N ASP A 57 -29.24 14.49 -9.60
CA ASP A 57 -28.44 15.68 -9.32
C ASP A 57 -28.41 15.95 -7.80
N GLY A 58 -27.94 14.96 -7.04
CA GLY A 58 -27.95 14.89 -5.59
C GLY A 58 -26.65 15.42 -5.02
N ASN A 59 -26.71 16.70 -4.64
CA ASN A 59 -25.83 17.44 -3.73
C ASN A 59 -24.63 16.63 -3.14
N LEU A 60 -23.40 16.99 -3.52
CA LEU A 60 -22.14 16.32 -3.13
C LEU A 60 -22.00 16.05 -1.61
N LEU A 61 -22.62 16.88 -0.77
CA LEU A 61 -22.62 16.74 0.68
C LEU A 61 -23.40 15.50 1.16
N ASP A 62 -24.50 15.16 0.48
CA ASP A 62 -25.33 14.01 0.84
C ASP A 62 -24.56 12.71 0.59
N ARG A 63 -23.82 12.64 -0.54
CA ARG A 63 -22.93 11.53 -0.87
C ARG A 63 -21.80 11.35 0.14
N LEU A 64 -21.21 12.44 0.63
CA LEU A 64 -20.17 12.38 1.67
C LEU A 64 -20.72 11.83 2.99
N SER A 65 -21.94 12.21 3.36
CA SER A 65 -22.57 11.73 4.59
C SER A 65 -22.86 10.22 4.55
N ILE A 66 -23.27 9.72 3.39
CA ILE A 66 -23.56 8.30 3.15
C ILE A 66 -22.28 7.48 3.22
N PHE A 67 -21.20 7.95 2.58
CA PHE A 67 -19.87 7.32 2.63
C PHE A 67 -19.39 7.14 4.08
N PHE A 68 -19.44 8.20 4.89
CA PHE A 68 -19.08 8.13 6.31
C PHE A 68 -19.98 7.22 7.16
N ARG A 69 -21.26 7.04 6.80
CA ARG A 69 -22.19 6.18 7.55
C ARG A 69 -22.05 4.71 7.19
N LEU A 70 -21.85 4.39 5.92
CA LEU A 70 -21.74 3.01 5.45
C LEU A 70 -20.31 2.48 5.57
N GLY A 71 -19.31 3.35 5.65
CA GLY A 71 -17.91 2.94 5.86
C GLY A 71 -17.31 2.22 4.65
N GLU A 72 -17.81 2.50 3.45
CA GLU A 72 -16.99 2.37 2.23
C GLU A 72 -16.05 3.57 2.14
#